data_AF-A0A4R5Y3R6-F1
#
_entry.id   AF-A0A4R5Y3R6-F1
#
_cell.length_a   1.000
_cell.length_b   1.000
_cell.length_c   1.000
_cell.angle_alpha   90.00
_cell.angle_beta   90.00
_cell.angle_gamma   90.00
#
_symmetry.space_group_name_H-M   'P 1'
#
loop_
_entity.id
_entity.type
_entity.pdbx_description
1 polymer ?
#
loop_
_entity_poly.entity_id
_entity_poly.type
_entity_poly.pdbx_seq_one_letter_code
_entity_poly.pdbx_strand_id
1 'polypeptide(L)' 'MLGLLVVGLLWLIVYYLFQGTYPVPGIGTWNIGVGLALMMVGLIMTTKWR' A
#
# COMPACT_ATOMS: atom_id res chain seq x y z
N MET A 1 -12.15 -4.45 5.85
CA MET A 1 -11.16 -4.14 6.91
C MET A 1 -9.79 -4.73 6.57
N LEU A 2 -9.59 -6.04 6.64
CA LEU A 2 -8.29 -6.67 6.32
C LEU A 2 -7.84 -6.51 4.86
N GLY A 3 -8.79 -6.45 3.92
CA GLY A 3 -8.50 -6.38 2.48
C GLY A 3 -7.60 -5.20 2.08
N LEU A 4 -7.81 -4.00 2.64
CA LEU A 4 -7.01 -2.82 2.31
C LEU A 4 -5.60 -2.88 2.93
N LEU A 5 -5.46 -3.48 4.11
CA LEU A 5 -4.14 -3.74 4.72
C LEU A 5 -3.34 -4.73 3.87
N VAL A 6 -3.97 -5.82 3.42
CA VAL A 6 -3.34 -6.80 2.53
C VAL A 6 -2.95 -6.17 1.19
N VAL A 7 -3.82 -5.32 0.63
CA VAL A 7 -3.51 -4.59 -0.62
C VAL A 7 -2.33 -3.63 -0.43
N GLY A 8 -2.26 -2.88 0.68
CA GLY A 8 -1.12 -2.01 0.97
C GLY A 8 0.20 -2.79 1.17
N LEU A 9 0.14 -3.96 1.80
CA LEU A 9 1.27 -4.88 1.93
C LEU A 9 1.73 -5.42 0.57
N LEU A 10 0.80 -5.92 -0.24
CA LEU A 10 1.07 -6.42 -1.58
C LEU A 10 1.66 -5.33 -2.48
N TRP A 11 1.20 -4.08 -2.35
CA TRP A 11 1.74 -2.95 -3.09
C TRP A 11 3.23 -2.74 -2.84
N LEU A 12 3.64 -2.77 -1.57
CA LEU A 12 5.05 -2.65 -1.19
C LEU A 12 5.86 -3.88 -1.58
N ILE A 13 5.30 -5.09 -1.44
CA ILE A 13 5.94 -6.31 -1.91
C ILE A 13 6.26 -6.19 -3.40
N VAL A 14 5.29 -5.82 -4.23
CA VAL A 14 5.49 -5.60 -5.67
C VAL A 14 6.54 -4.52 -5.91
N TYR A 15 6.48 -3.39 -5.20
CA TYR A 15 7.47 -2.33 -5.35
C TYR A 15 8.91 -2.80 -5.10
N TYR A 16 9.15 -3.54 -4.03
CA TYR A 16 10.48 -4.08 -3.73
C TYR A 16 10.89 -5.23 -4.67
N LEU A 17 9.94 -6.09 -5.05
CA LEU A 17 10.21 -7.22 -5.95
C LEU A 17 10.66 -6.75 -7.34
N PHE A 18 10.07 -5.67 -7.83
CA PHE A 18 10.36 -5.09 -9.14
C PHE A 18 11.33 -3.91 -9.10
N GLN A 19 12.12 -3.79 -8.01
CA GLN A 19 13.17 -2.77 -7.84
C GLN A 19 12.69 -1.33 -8.09
N GLY A 20 11.45 -1.04 -7.71
CA GLY A 20 10.85 0.30 -7.84
C GLY A 20 10.24 0.63 -9.20
N THR A 21 10.14 -0.35 -10.09
CA THR A 21 9.55 -0.18 -11.44
C THR A 21 8.03 -0.38 -11.46
N TYR A 22 7.51 -1.22 -10.57
CA TYR A 22 6.09 -1.51 -10.41
C TYR A 22 5.66 -1.16 -8.98
N PRO A 23 4.36 -1.05 -8.66
CA PRO A 23 3.18 -1.22 -9.52
C PRO A 23 2.92 -0.08 -10.50
N VAL A 24 3.40 1.15 -10.23
CA VAL A 24 3.29 2.25 -11.20
C VAL A 24 4.69 2.72 -11.65
N PRO A 25 5.06 2.47 -12.91
CA PRO A 25 6.32 2.92 -13.47
C PRO A 25 6.41 4.45 -13.53
N GLY A 26 7.60 5.00 -13.30
CA GLY A 26 7.88 6.44 -13.47
C GLY A 26 7.54 7.33 -12.26
N ILE A 27 6.84 6.82 -11.24
CA ILE A 27 6.58 7.59 -10.00
C ILE A 27 7.66 7.40 -8.93
N GLY A 28 8.58 6.46 -9.14
CA GLY A 28 9.71 6.18 -8.24
C GLY A 28 9.26 5.93 -6.79
N THR A 29 9.89 6.63 -5.85
CA THR A 29 9.67 6.49 -4.40
C THR A 29 8.24 6.79 -3.96
N TRP A 30 7.44 7.49 -4.77
CA TRP A 30 6.05 7.82 -4.41
C TRP A 30 5.14 6.58 -4.31
N ASN A 31 5.52 5.48 -4.96
CA ASN A 31 4.84 4.19 -4.81
C ASN A 31 4.85 3.68 -3.35
N ILE A 32 5.89 3.99 -2.57
CA ILE A 32 5.97 3.67 -1.13
C ILE A 32 4.92 4.49 -0.36
N GLY A 33 4.78 5.77 -0.70
CA GLY A 33 3.77 6.66 -0.10
C GLY A 33 2.34 6.15 -0.33
N VAL A 34 2.05 5.65 -1.53
CA VAL A 34 0.74 5.04 -1.85
C VAL A 34 0.50 3.76 -1.05
N GLY A 35 1.50 2.87 -0.95
CA GLY A 35 1.39 1.65 -0.13
C GLY A 35 1.14 1.95 1.35
N LEU A 36 1.80 2.98 1.89
CA LEU A 36 1.57 3.46 3.26
C LEU A 36 0.18 4.05 3.45
N ALA A 37 -0.28 4.90 2.52
CA ALA A 37 -1.61 5.49 2.57
C ALA A 37 -2.72 4.41 2.55
N LEU A 38 -2.55 3.38 1.70
CA LEU A 38 -3.47 2.24 1.65
C LEU A 38 -3.55 1.48 2.98
N MET A 39 -2.40 1.25 3.63
CA MET A 39 -2.37 0.64 4.96
C MET A 39 -3.04 1.53 6.01
N MET A 40 -2.80 2.85 6.01
CA MET A 40 -3.44 3.79 6.93
C MET A 40 -4.97 3.81 6.77
N VAL A 41 -5.47 3.81 5.54
CA VAL A 41 -6.92 3.73 5.27
C VAL A 41 -7.49 2.40 5.75
N GLY A 42 -6.77 1.29 5.53
CA GLY A 42 -7.14 -0.02 6.07
C GLY A 42 -7.25 0.00 7.60
N LEU A 43 -6.33 0.71 8.27
CA LEU A 43 -6.28 0.86 9.72
C LEU A 43 -7.41 1.75 10.26
N ILE A 44 -7.73 2.87 9.59
CA ILE A 44 -8.89 3.72 9.93
C ILE A 44 -10.21 2.96 9.78
N MET A 45 -10.33 2.12 8.75
CA MET A 45 -11.50 1.27 8.62
C MET A 45 -11.57 0.22 9.73
N THR A 46 -10.44 -0.26 10.24
CA THR A 46 -10.40 -1.12 11.42
C THR A 46 -10.62 -0.39 12.74
N THR A 47 -10.57 0.94 12.82
CA THR A 47 -10.86 1.68 14.06
C THR A 47 -12.30 2.18 14.14
N LYS A 48 -13.09 2.11 13.06
CA LYS A 48 -14.56 2.22 13.13
C LYS A 48 -15.15 0.94 13.75
N TRP A 49 -14.99 0.77 15.05
CA TRP A 49 -15.89 -0.05 15.87
C TRP A 49 -16.94 0.90 16.44
N ARG A 50 -18.22 0.59 16.20
CA ARG A 50 -19.32 1.28 16.86
C ARG A 50 -19.27 1.04 18.36
#